data_AF-A0A947CAC6-F1
#
_entry.id   AF-A0A947CAC6-F1
#
_cell.length_a   1.000
_cell.length_b   1.000
_cell.length_c   1.000
_cell.angle_alpha   90.00
_cell.angle_beta   90.00
_cell.angle_gamma   90.00
#
_symmetry.space_group_name_H-M   'P 1'
#
loop_
_entity.id
_entity.type
_entity.pdbx_description
1 polymer ?
#
loop_
_entity_poly.entity_id
_entity_poly.type
_entity_poly.pdbx_seq_one_letter_code
_entity_poly.pdbx_strand_id
1 'polypeptide(L)'
;EIRDSYLEFDGTPSAYDSGYLKGEFTHKNGESLLRVRTKNTQDFFFFINERLWKRYRAFDASVFEGASFTEFGSALQKRYGRAKTKNGVPTPGAPSTQWLEWKEPRILARAVDNNEFYGFYCLILEDPRTVAKLGKLRKHRADDAAASGGLVDMVEEQSDEDQNADIADRITGEIRRHDSPEIVDQK
;
A
#
# COMPACT_ATOMS: atom_id res chain seq x y z
N GLU A 1 -17.96 -4.35 -7.39
CA GLU A 1 -18.53 -3.54 -6.30
C GLU A 1 -17.36 -2.92 -5.55
N ILE A 2 -17.27 -1.58 -5.51
CA ILE A 2 -16.27 -0.91 -4.68
C ILE A 2 -16.93 -0.73 -3.31
N ARG A 3 -16.40 -1.41 -2.29
CA ARG A 3 -16.78 -1.18 -0.89
C ARG A 3 -15.83 -0.13 -0.33
N ASP A 4 -16.23 1.13 -0.47
CA ASP A 4 -15.50 2.27 0.08
C ASP A 4 -15.78 2.38 1.57
N SER A 5 -14.72 2.43 2.39
CA SER A 5 -14.82 2.79 3.80
C SER A 5 -13.96 4.01 4.07
N TYR A 6 -14.60 5.12 4.43
CA TYR A 6 -13.96 6.35 4.89
C TYR A 6 -13.89 6.35 6.42
N LEU A 7 -12.77 6.79 6.98
CA LEU A 7 -12.53 6.89 8.41
C LEU A 7 -11.72 8.16 8.72
N GLU A 8 -12.10 8.88 9.77
CA GLU A 8 -11.32 10.00 10.31
C GLU A 8 -10.55 9.57 11.56
N PHE A 9 -9.30 10.01 11.67
CA PHE A 9 -8.47 9.75 12.85
C PHE A 9 -8.67 10.88 13.88
N ASP A 10 -9.86 10.96 14.47
CA ASP A 10 -10.24 12.02 15.43
C ASP A 10 -9.81 11.73 16.88
N GLY A 11 -9.27 10.55 17.14
CA GLY A 11 -8.87 10.06 18.47
C GLY A 11 -9.67 8.84 18.93
N THR A 12 -10.72 8.48 18.21
CA THR A 12 -11.42 7.21 18.39
C THR A 12 -10.50 6.06 17.95
N PRO A 13 -10.35 4.99 18.76
CA PRO A 13 -9.60 3.82 18.35
C PRO A 13 -10.15 3.20 17.07
N SER A 14 -9.25 2.78 16.19
CA SER A 14 -9.56 2.20 14.89
C SER A 14 -8.83 0.88 14.68
N ALA A 15 -9.34 0.05 13.76
CA ALA A 15 -8.66 -1.20 13.38
C ALA A 15 -7.23 -0.95 12.84
N TYR A 16 -6.96 0.25 12.32
CA TYR A 16 -5.67 0.63 11.74
C TYR A 16 -4.63 1.06 12.78
N ASP A 17 -5.02 1.18 14.05
CA ASP A 17 -4.10 1.51 15.16
C ASP A 17 -3.16 0.33 15.48
N SER A 18 -3.39 -0.80 14.82
CA SER A 18 -2.59 -2.02 14.86
C SER A 18 -2.24 -2.50 13.45
N GLY A 19 -1.21 -3.35 13.35
CA GLY A 19 -0.77 -3.92 12.07
C GLY A 19 0.11 -2.99 11.22
N TYR A 20 0.13 -3.23 9.91
CA TYR A 20 1.07 -2.63 8.95
C TYR A 20 0.81 -1.16 8.60
N LEU A 21 -0.38 -0.63 8.91
CA LEU A 21 -0.69 0.79 8.75
C LEU A 21 -0.42 1.60 10.02
N LYS A 22 -0.05 0.93 11.12
CA LYS A 22 0.32 1.62 12.35
C LYS A 22 1.53 2.51 12.09
N GLY A 23 1.43 3.79 12.49
CA GLY A 23 2.48 4.79 12.27
C GLY A 23 2.39 5.52 10.92
N GLU A 24 1.54 5.07 10.01
CA GLU A 24 1.28 5.76 8.74
C GLU A 24 0.41 7.00 8.91
N PHE A 25 -0.34 7.06 10.01
CA PHE A 25 -1.23 8.16 10.37
C PHE A 25 -1.03 8.58 11.84
N THR A 26 -1.70 9.67 12.22
CA THR A 26 -1.79 10.15 13.60
C THR A 26 -3.19 10.68 13.90
N HIS A 27 -3.69 10.41 15.10
CA HIS A 27 -4.96 10.95 15.54
C HIS A 27 -4.90 12.45 15.83
N LYS A 28 -6.06 13.12 15.76
CA LYS A 28 -6.28 14.53 16.12
C LYS A 28 -5.47 15.53 15.28
N ASN A 29 -5.00 15.14 14.09
CA ASN A 29 -4.23 16.00 13.19
C ASN A 29 -4.93 16.28 11.85
N GLY A 30 -6.26 16.12 11.80
CA GLY A 30 -7.03 16.30 10.56
C GLY A 30 -6.69 15.25 9.50
N GLU A 31 -6.28 14.06 9.93
CA GLU A 31 -5.99 12.94 9.04
C GLU A 31 -7.20 12.04 8.86
N SER A 32 -7.38 11.54 7.65
CA SER A 32 -8.41 10.56 7.32
C SER A 32 -7.92 9.56 6.29
N LEU A 33 -8.65 8.46 6.18
CA LEU A 33 -8.33 7.30 5.36
C LEU A 33 -9.56 6.92 4.53
N LEU A 34 -9.35 6.76 3.23
CA LEU A 34 -10.27 6.08 2.34
C LEU A 34 -9.65 4.74 1.92
N ARG A 35 -10.34 3.63 2.21
CA ARG A 35 -9.95 2.30 1.74
C ARG A 35 -10.81 1.92 0.53
N VAL A 36 -10.13 1.49 -0.53
CA VAL A 36 -10.72 0.99 -1.77
C VAL A 36 -10.17 -0.43 -2.00
N ARG A 37 -11.05 -1.44 -1.99
CA ARG A 37 -10.66 -2.83 -2.27
C ARG A 37 -11.00 -3.20 -3.71
N THR A 38 -10.04 -3.82 -4.39
CA THR A 38 -10.24 -4.49 -5.68
C THR A 38 -10.06 -5.99 -5.52
N LYS A 39 -10.17 -6.78 -6.60
CA LYS A 39 -9.96 -8.24 -6.55
C LYS A 39 -8.55 -8.59 -6.04
N ASN A 40 -7.54 -7.81 -6.44
CA ASN A 40 -6.12 -8.16 -6.28
C ASN A 40 -5.33 -7.12 -5.47
N THR A 41 -5.94 -6.00 -5.13
CA THR A 41 -5.25 -4.93 -4.39
C THR A 41 -6.15 -4.33 -3.32
N GLN A 42 -5.51 -3.85 -2.26
CA GLN A 42 -6.13 -2.98 -1.29
C GLN A 42 -5.42 -1.63 -1.30
N ASP A 43 -6.15 -0.59 -1.73
CA ASP A 43 -5.64 0.76 -1.81
C ASP A 43 -6.14 1.57 -0.61
N PHE A 44 -5.21 2.27 0.02
CA PHE A 44 -5.44 3.13 1.16
C PHE A 44 -5.00 4.54 0.80
N PHE A 45 -5.94 5.47 0.76
CA PHE A 45 -5.70 6.87 0.46
C PHE A 45 -5.73 7.67 1.75
N PHE A 46 -4.60 8.25 2.10
CA PHE A 46 -4.42 9.06 3.31
C PHE A 46 -4.52 10.53 2.96
N PHE A 47 -5.37 11.22 3.71
CA PHE A 47 -5.59 12.64 3.62
C PHE A 47 -5.06 13.31 4.89
N ILE A 48 -4.63 14.56 4.75
CA ILE A 48 -4.33 15.44 5.87
C ILE A 48 -4.82 16.83 5.53
N ASN A 49 -5.67 17.39 6.39
CA ASN A 49 -6.42 18.63 6.11
C ASN A 49 -7.10 18.56 4.73
N GLU A 50 -7.88 17.49 4.50
CA GLU A 50 -8.67 17.24 3.27
C GLU A 50 -7.85 17.05 1.98
N ARG A 51 -6.52 17.07 2.05
CA ARG A 51 -5.64 16.88 0.90
C ARG A 51 -5.06 15.48 0.87
N LEU A 52 -5.26 14.77 -0.25
CA LEU A 52 -4.58 13.51 -0.53
C LEU A 52 -3.06 13.75 -0.53
N TRP A 53 -2.34 13.00 0.29
CA TRP A 53 -0.88 13.13 0.34
C TRP A 53 -0.15 11.79 0.26
N LYS A 54 -0.85 10.69 0.52
CA LYS A 54 -0.28 9.35 0.44
C LYS A 54 -1.30 8.36 -0.10
N ARG A 55 -0.84 7.48 -0.97
CA ARG A 55 -1.53 6.25 -1.36
C ARG A 55 -0.65 5.08 -0.97
N TYR A 56 -1.20 4.15 -0.21
CA TYR A 56 -0.57 2.90 0.15
C TYR A 56 -1.33 1.79 -0.56
N ARG A 57 -0.69 1.13 -1.53
CA ARG A 57 -1.27 0.02 -2.26
C ARG A 57 -0.64 -1.27 -1.79
N ALA A 58 -1.42 -2.12 -1.14
CA ALA A 58 -1.05 -3.48 -0.82
C ALA A 58 -1.45 -4.39 -1.98
N PHE A 59 -0.50 -5.20 -2.44
CA PHE A 59 -0.70 -6.23 -3.44
C PHE A 59 -0.55 -7.58 -2.74
N ASP A 60 -1.64 -8.32 -2.68
CA ASP A 60 -1.68 -9.64 -2.05
C ASP A 60 -0.57 -10.55 -2.63
N ALA A 61 0.19 -11.25 -1.78
CA ALA A 61 1.28 -12.11 -2.24
C ALA A 61 0.82 -13.26 -3.14
N SER A 62 -0.45 -13.69 -3.03
CA SER A 62 -1.05 -14.66 -3.96
C SER A 62 -1.10 -14.14 -5.40
N VAL A 63 -1.19 -12.82 -5.60
CA VAL A 63 -1.10 -12.19 -6.95
C VAL A 63 0.27 -12.42 -7.58
N PHE A 64 1.26 -12.73 -6.76
CA PHE A 64 2.63 -12.96 -7.16
C PHE A 64 3.04 -14.43 -7.10
N GLU A 65 2.15 -15.37 -6.74
CA GLU A 65 2.46 -16.82 -6.74
C GLU A 65 3.74 -17.18 -5.96
N GLY A 66 4.06 -16.43 -4.90
CA GLY A 66 5.29 -16.61 -4.13
C GLY A 66 6.53 -15.94 -4.75
N ALA A 67 6.38 -15.08 -5.77
CA ALA A 67 7.48 -14.30 -6.31
C ALA A 67 8.13 -13.47 -5.20
N SER A 68 9.45 -13.41 -5.26
CA SER A 68 10.29 -12.70 -4.32
C SER A 68 10.14 -11.18 -4.45
N PHE A 69 10.50 -10.45 -3.39
CA PHE A 69 10.58 -9.00 -3.43
C PHE A 69 11.51 -8.49 -4.56
N THR A 70 12.52 -9.28 -4.93
CA THR A 70 13.42 -8.98 -6.06
C THR A 70 12.67 -8.95 -7.40
N GLU A 71 11.76 -9.87 -7.63
CA GLU A 71 10.95 -9.95 -8.85
C GLU A 71 9.92 -8.81 -8.89
N PHE A 72 9.23 -8.57 -7.77
CA PHE A 72 8.33 -7.43 -7.61
C PHE A 72 9.06 -6.10 -7.89
N GLY A 73 10.22 -5.91 -7.27
CA GLY A 73 11.07 -4.74 -7.47
C GLY A 73 11.58 -4.60 -8.88
N SER A 74 11.90 -5.70 -9.56
CA SER A 74 12.33 -5.71 -10.97
C SER A 74 11.19 -5.28 -11.90
N ALA A 75 9.98 -5.76 -11.67
CA ALA A 75 8.79 -5.35 -12.44
C ALA A 75 8.51 -3.85 -12.27
N LEU A 76 8.59 -3.32 -11.05
CA LEU A 76 8.44 -1.90 -10.79
C LEU A 76 9.54 -1.07 -11.47
N GLN A 77 10.80 -1.51 -11.41
CA GLN A 77 11.91 -0.80 -12.05
C GLN A 77 11.83 -0.81 -13.58
N LYS A 78 11.29 -1.88 -14.18
CA LYS A 78 11.02 -1.93 -15.63
C LYS A 78 10.00 -0.87 -16.03
N ARG A 79 9.01 -0.58 -15.18
CA ARG A 79 7.96 0.41 -15.47
C ARG A 79 8.36 1.85 -15.14
N TYR A 80 8.88 2.06 -13.94
CA TYR A 80 9.12 3.38 -13.36
C TYR A 80 10.58 3.84 -13.48
N GLY A 81 11.45 3.02 -14.07
CA GLY A 81 12.88 3.27 -14.17
C GLY A 81 13.65 2.77 -12.94
N ARG A 82 14.95 3.03 -12.92
CA ARG A 82 15.86 2.50 -11.89
C ARG A 82 15.60 3.13 -10.53
N ALA A 83 15.38 2.30 -9.51
CA ALA A 83 15.18 2.74 -8.14
C ALA A 83 16.51 2.91 -7.41
N LYS A 84 16.46 3.61 -6.26
CA LYS A 84 17.55 3.60 -5.26
C LYS A 84 17.15 2.67 -4.12
N THR A 85 18.01 1.73 -3.77
CA THR A 85 17.84 0.92 -2.57
C THR A 85 18.15 1.75 -1.33
N LYS A 86 17.27 1.69 -0.34
CA LYS A 86 17.38 2.38 0.94
C LYS A 86 17.16 1.39 2.08
N ASN A 87 17.82 1.63 3.21
CA ASN A 87 17.74 0.81 4.41
C ASN A 87 17.45 1.72 5.62
N GLY A 88 16.61 1.26 6.54
CA GLY A 88 16.27 1.98 7.76
C GLY A 88 14.80 1.85 8.13
N VAL A 89 14.30 2.77 8.95
CA VAL A 89 12.90 2.78 9.37
C VAL A 89 12.08 3.59 8.35
N PRO A 90 11.16 2.97 7.59
CA PRO A 90 10.44 3.66 6.52
C PRO A 90 9.42 4.66 7.06
N THR A 91 8.84 4.39 8.23
CA THR A 91 7.91 5.26 8.94
C THR A 91 8.06 5.10 10.45
N PRO A 92 7.81 6.15 11.25
CA PRO A 92 7.96 6.07 12.70
C PRO A 92 7.13 4.92 13.28
N GLY A 93 7.78 4.03 14.04
CA GLY A 93 7.15 2.86 14.65
C GLY A 93 7.19 1.57 13.82
N ALA A 94 7.65 1.63 12.56
CA ALA A 94 7.88 0.45 11.73
C ALA A 94 9.27 -0.17 12.02
N PRO A 95 9.45 -1.49 11.81
CA PRO A 95 10.77 -2.11 11.88
C PRO A 95 11.70 -1.55 10.80
N SER A 96 13.01 -1.63 11.06
CA SER A 96 13.99 -1.31 10.02
C SER A 96 13.90 -2.33 8.89
N THR A 97 13.75 -1.84 7.66
CA THR A 97 13.63 -2.68 6.45
C THR A 97 14.39 -2.07 5.29
N GLN A 98 14.56 -2.85 4.22
CA GLN A 98 15.06 -2.39 2.93
C GLN A 98 13.88 -2.03 2.02
N TRP A 99 13.96 -0.91 1.31
CA TRP A 99 12.97 -0.54 0.30
C TRP A 99 13.61 0.00 -0.97
N LEU A 100 12.85 -0.07 -2.07
CA LEU A 100 13.20 0.59 -3.33
C LEU A 100 12.53 1.97 -3.37
N GLU A 101 13.28 3.00 -3.72
CA GLU A 101 12.80 4.39 -3.74
C GLU A 101 12.97 5.02 -5.12
N TRP A 102 11.90 5.65 -5.61
CA TRP A 102 11.91 6.59 -6.74
C TRP A 102 11.56 7.97 -6.21
N LYS A 103 12.44 8.93 -6.46
CA LYS A 103 12.27 10.31 -5.98
C LYS A 103 12.24 11.27 -7.15
N GLU A 104 11.06 11.81 -7.39
CA GLU A 104 10.80 12.83 -8.39
C GLU A 104 10.28 14.12 -7.72
N PRO A 105 10.32 15.29 -8.40
CA PRO A 105 9.89 16.56 -7.81
C PRO A 105 8.44 16.58 -7.29
N ARG A 106 7.57 15.71 -7.83
CA ARG A 106 6.14 15.66 -7.51
C ARG A 106 5.70 14.37 -6.82
N ILE A 107 6.54 13.33 -6.83
CA ILE A 107 6.18 12.04 -6.26
C ILE A 107 7.39 11.38 -5.59
N LEU A 108 7.17 10.89 -4.38
CA LEU A 108 8.06 9.96 -3.72
C LEU A 108 7.37 8.59 -3.76
N ALA A 109 7.94 7.65 -4.51
CA ALA A 109 7.46 6.27 -4.54
C ALA A 109 8.39 5.36 -3.74
N ARG A 110 7.83 4.45 -2.96
CA ARG A 110 8.56 3.47 -2.17
C ARG A 110 7.92 2.11 -2.33
N ALA A 111 8.72 1.08 -2.60
CA ALA A 111 8.29 -0.30 -2.60
C ALA A 111 8.88 -1.02 -1.38
N VAL A 112 8.03 -1.59 -0.54
CA VAL A 112 8.43 -2.22 0.73
C VAL A 112 7.99 -3.68 0.74
N ASP A 113 8.84 -4.53 1.32
CA ASP A 113 8.55 -5.92 1.59
C ASP A 113 7.82 -6.06 2.93
N ASN A 114 6.57 -6.50 2.89
CA ASN A 114 5.78 -6.86 4.07
C ASN A 114 5.34 -8.33 4.02
N ASN A 115 5.92 -9.13 3.12
CA ASN A 115 5.46 -10.48 2.85
C ASN A 115 5.70 -11.43 4.03
N GLU A 116 6.86 -11.31 4.70
CA GLU A 116 7.24 -12.19 5.81
C GLU A 116 6.21 -12.19 6.97
N PHE A 117 5.61 -11.04 7.26
CA PHE A 117 4.67 -10.89 8.38
C PHE A 117 3.21 -10.72 7.98
N TYR A 118 2.95 -10.12 6.82
CA TYR A 118 1.61 -9.74 6.39
C TYR A 118 1.20 -10.33 5.04
N GLY A 119 2.06 -11.09 4.36
CA GLY A 119 1.69 -11.77 3.11
C GLY A 119 1.40 -10.85 1.94
N PHE A 120 1.99 -9.65 1.87
CA PHE A 120 1.83 -8.75 0.73
C PHE A 120 3.06 -7.88 0.47
N TYR A 121 3.22 -7.41 -0.77
CA TYR A 121 4.14 -6.32 -1.11
C TYR A 121 3.38 -5.00 -1.23
N CYS A 122 4.03 -3.88 -0.92
CA CYS A 122 3.36 -2.59 -1.05
C CYS A 122 4.10 -1.59 -1.93
N LEU A 123 3.32 -0.79 -2.66
CA LEU A 123 3.78 0.41 -3.34
C LEU A 123 3.13 1.62 -2.68
N ILE A 124 3.98 2.47 -2.11
CA ILE A 124 3.60 3.69 -1.42
C ILE A 124 3.94 4.87 -2.31
N LEU A 125 2.96 5.74 -2.57
CA LEU A 125 3.10 6.97 -3.35
C LEU A 125 2.79 8.16 -2.46
N GLU A 126 3.71 9.11 -2.35
CA GLU A 126 3.61 10.25 -1.43
C GLU A 126 3.89 11.58 -2.13
N ASP A 127 3.21 12.64 -1.69
CA ASP A 127 3.53 14.03 -2.04
C ASP A 127 4.76 14.48 -1.22
N PRO A 128 5.94 14.68 -1.84
CA PRO A 128 7.16 15.05 -1.13
C PRO A 128 7.02 16.36 -0.34
N ARG A 129 6.16 17.27 -0.79
CA ARG A 129 5.92 18.57 -0.13
C ARG A 129 5.17 18.40 1.18
N THR A 130 4.24 17.44 1.22
CA THR A 130 3.51 17.11 2.45
C THR A 130 4.40 16.34 3.39
N VAL A 131 5.17 15.35 2.91
CA VAL A 131 6.15 14.59 3.70
C VAL A 131 7.11 15.53 4.44
N ALA A 132 7.67 16.52 3.75
CA ALA A 132 8.56 17.52 4.35
C ALA A 132 7.89 18.40 5.42
N LYS A 133 6.55 18.48 5.45
CA LYS A 133 5.77 19.28 6.38
C LYS A 133 5.08 18.45 7.47
N LEU A 134 5.10 17.12 7.41
CA LEU A 134 4.40 16.25 8.36
C LEU A 134 4.72 16.59 9.82
N GLY A 135 5.99 16.87 10.15
CA GLY A 135 6.37 17.25 11.52
C GLY A 135 5.71 18.53 12.05
N LYS A 136 5.23 19.42 11.16
CA LYS A 136 4.45 20.63 11.52
C LYS A 136 2.94 20.38 11.50
N LEU A 137 2.48 19.46 10.64
CA LEU A 137 1.07 19.12 10.50
C LEU A 137 0.60 18.18 11.62
N ARG A 138 1.46 17.24 12.05
CA ARG A 138 1.24 16.30 13.13
C ARG A 138 1.66 16.88 14.47
N LYS A 139 0.81 17.71 15.05
CA LYS A 139 1.04 18.36 16.35
C LYS A 139 0.86 17.38 17.50
N HIS A 140 -0.08 16.44 17.37
CA HIS A 140 -0.29 15.35 18.32
C HIS A 140 0.51 14.13 17.86
N ARG A 141 1.58 13.79 18.57
CA ARG A 141 2.44 12.64 18.21
C ARG A 141 1.97 11.37 18.92
N ALA A 142 2.35 10.22 18.36
CA ALA A 142 1.92 8.90 18.81
C ALA A 142 2.23 8.58 20.30
N ASP A 143 3.14 9.32 20.93
CA ASP A 143 3.44 9.18 22.37
C ASP A 143 2.22 9.48 23.26
N ASP A 144 1.27 10.30 22.79
CA ASP A 144 0.06 10.67 23.55
C ASP A 144 -1.09 9.64 23.42
N ALA A 145 -0.98 8.66 22.50
CA ALA A 145 -2.05 7.71 22.17
C ALA A 145 -1.84 6.30 22.78
N ALA A 146 -0.75 6.08 23.52
CA ALA A 146 -0.41 4.78 24.11
C ALA A 146 -1.37 4.30 25.23
N ALA A 147 -2.43 5.05 25.54
CA ALA A 147 -3.28 4.81 26.72
C ALA A 147 -4.63 4.12 26.46
N SER A 148 -5.00 3.74 25.23
CA SER A 148 -6.27 3.02 25.00
C SER A 148 -6.14 1.92 23.95
N GLY A 149 -6.06 0.68 24.44
CA GLY A 149 -5.88 -0.51 23.63
C GLY A 149 -7.15 -1.09 23.00
N GLY A 150 -6.91 -2.12 22.18
CA GLY A 150 -7.90 -2.98 21.55
C GLY A 150 -7.26 -3.68 20.34
N LEU A 151 -6.70 -4.88 20.56
CA LEU A 151 -6.25 -5.75 19.46
C LEU A 151 -7.47 -6.23 18.68
N VAL A 152 -7.57 -5.84 17.42
CA VAL A 152 -8.56 -6.37 16.46
C VAL A 152 -7.78 -7.14 15.40
N ASP A 153 -8.08 -8.44 15.31
CA ASP A 153 -7.47 -9.37 14.37
C ASP A 153 -8.12 -9.21 12.99
N MET A 154 -7.31 -8.98 11.96
CA MET A 154 -7.78 -8.84 10.58
C MET A 154 -7.57 -10.18 9.88
N VAL A 155 -8.64 -10.95 9.75
CA VAL A 155 -8.65 -12.23 9.03
C VAL A 155 -8.78 -11.96 7.53
N GLU A 156 -7.82 -12.46 6.74
CA GLU A 156 -7.89 -12.52 5.27
C GLU A 156 -8.44 -13.88 4.83
N GLU A 157 -9.43 -13.86 3.93
CA GLU A 157 -9.94 -15.06 3.23
C GLU A 157 -9.15 -15.24 1.92
N GLN A 158 -8.51 -16.41 1.76
CA GLN A 158 -7.75 -16.81 0.57
C GLN A 158 -8.63 -17.53 -0.48
N SER A 159 -8.33 -17.32 -1.76
CA SER A 159 -8.81 -18.16 -2.87
C SER A 159 -7.71 -18.31 -3.94
N ASP A 160 -7.39 -19.55 -4.30
CA ASP A 160 -6.33 -19.97 -5.23
C ASP A 160 -6.74 -19.91 -6.72
N GLU A 161 -5.79 -19.56 -7.61
CA GLU A 161 -5.55 -20.18 -8.94
C GLU A 161 -4.31 -19.56 -9.67
N ASP A 162 -3.58 -20.43 -10.37
CA ASP A 162 -2.23 -20.35 -10.99
C ASP A 162 -2.17 -19.57 -12.35
N GLN A 163 -1.15 -18.71 -12.58
CA GLN A 163 -0.58 -18.30 -13.90
C GLN A 163 0.58 -17.27 -13.85
N ASN A 164 1.82 -17.77 -13.89
CA ASN A 164 3.11 -17.04 -13.76
C ASN A 164 3.58 -16.11 -14.92
N ALA A 165 2.71 -15.61 -15.79
CA ALA A 165 3.11 -14.69 -16.89
C ALA A 165 2.57 -13.24 -16.73
N ASP A 166 1.62 -13.02 -15.81
CA ASP A 166 0.79 -11.81 -15.72
C ASP A 166 1.22 -10.79 -14.64
N ILE A 167 2.30 -11.07 -13.91
CA ILE A 167 2.67 -10.30 -12.71
C ILE A 167 2.92 -8.82 -13.04
N ALA A 168 3.68 -8.53 -14.09
CA ALA A 168 3.96 -7.16 -14.49
C ALA A 168 2.69 -6.42 -14.92
N ASP A 169 1.80 -7.08 -15.67
CA ASP A 169 0.56 -6.49 -16.18
C ASP A 169 -0.44 -6.23 -15.06
N ARG A 170 -0.48 -7.08 -14.02
CA ARG A 170 -1.29 -6.88 -12.79
C ARG A 170 -0.74 -5.76 -11.89
N ILE A 171 0.58 -5.62 -11.78
CA ILE A 171 1.21 -4.50 -11.08
C ILE A 171 0.96 -3.19 -11.84
N THR A 172 0.99 -3.26 -13.17
CA THR A 172 0.96 -2.07 -14.02
C THR A 172 -0.45 -1.64 -14.44
N GLY A 173 -1.45 -2.53 -14.42
CA GLY A 173 -2.80 -2.26 -14.88
C GLY A 173 -2.96 -2.27 -16.40
N GLU A 174 -2.00 -2.81 -17.15
CA GLU A 174 -2.16 -3.05 -18.59
C GLU A 174 -2.92 -4.36 -18.80
N ILE A 175 -4.25 -4.28 -18.81
CA ILE A 175 -5.08 -5.40 -19.28
C ILE A 175 -4.91 -5.45 -20.81
N ARG A 176 -4.10 -6.37 -21.32
CA ARG A 176 -4.23 -6.77 -22.72
C ARG A 176 -5.65 -7.31 -22.88
N ARG A 177 -6.44 -6.69 -23.77
CA ARG A 177 -7.67 -7.30 -24.26
C ARG A 177 -7.25 -8.64 -24.84
N HIS A 178 -7.62 -9.72 -24.16
CA HIS A 178 -7.50 -11.04 -24.74
C HIS A 178 -8.35 -11.01 -26.02
N ASP A 179 -7.71 -11.23 -27.17
CA ASP A 179 -8.43 -11.38 -28.42
C ASP A 179 -9.47 -12.49 -28.24
N SER A 180 -10.66 -12.22 -28.76
CA SER A 180 -11.84 -13.08 -28.62
C SER A 180 -11.51 -14.48 -29.13
N PRO A 181 -11.95 -15.57 -28.46
CA PRO A 181 -11.77 -16.90 -29.00
C PRO A 181 -12.57 -17.00 -30.31
N GLU A 182 -11.93 -17.48 -31.38
CA GLU A 182 -12.60 -17.87 -32.62
C GLU A 182 -13.69 -18.89 -32.28
N ILE A 183 -14.94 -18.52 -32.55
CA ILE A 183 -16.07 -19.45 -32.52
C ILE A 183 -15.88 -20.37 -33.73
N VAL A 184 -15.41 -21.59 -33.49
CA VAL A 184 -15.44 -22.66 -34.48
C VAL A 184 -16.88 -23.12 -34.61
N ASP A 185 -17.54 -22.66 -35.66
CA ASP A 185 -18.88 -23.09 -36.06
C ASP A 185 -18.79 -24.56 -36.51
N GLN A 186 -19.31 -25.48 -35.70
CA GLN A 186 -19.49 -26.89 -36.12
C GLN A 186 -20.90 -27.06 -36.69
N LYS A 187 -20.90 -27.41 -37.97
CA LYS A 187 -22.03 -27.57 -38.88
C LYS A 187 -22.79 -28.88 -38.68
#